data_AF-A0A2T2YGN3-F1
#
_entry.id   AF-A0A2T2YGN3-F1
#
_cell.length_a   1.000
_cell.length_b   1.000
_cell.length_c   1.000
_cell.angle_alpha   90.00
_cell.angle_beta   90.00
_cell.angle_gamma   90.00
#
_symmetry.space_group_name_H-M   'P 1'
#
loop_
_entity.id
_entity.type
_entity.pdbx_description
1 polymer ?
#
loop_
_entity_poly.entity_id
_entity_poly.type
_entity_poly.pdbx_seq_one_letter_code
_entity_poly.pdbx_strand_id
1 'polypeptide(L)'
;MGSLLICFTVTYVIYYNLNYGKWSVNNKPKPLSTKLTPQVKALYQELSAAGMQAKLEKYISQEHIMTISIPEHKVTIEIDGKKNINNDFLSDLQRTHYSLVNGYYTIRIPNSYIKSNFPQAVNYINRIITYNEKAIEEKNAHLLDYSLLLERAS
;
A
#
# COMPACT_ATOMS: atom_id res chain seq x y z
N MET A 1 -36.21 -8.85 12.38
CA MET A 1 -35.22 -8.97 11.28
C MET A 1 -33.78 -8.59 11.68
N GLY A 2 -33.46 -8.39 12.97
CA GLY A 2 -32.11 -7.96 13.41
C GLY A 2 -31.10 -9.09 13.68
N SER A 3 -31.51 -10.34 13.89
CA SER A 3 -30.58 -11.42 14.26
C SER A 3 -29.81 -12.02 13.09
N LEU A 4 -30.34 -11.95 11.85
CA LEU A 4 -29.68 -12.52 10.68
C LEU A 4 -28.46 -11.70 10.25
N LEU A 5 -28.52 -10.37 10.38
CA LEU A 5 -27.45 -9.46 9.95
C LEU A 5 -26.19 -9.57 10.81
N ILE A 6 -26.35 -9.89 12.10
CA ILE A 6 -25.24 -10.04 13.06
C ILE A 6 -24.47 -11.34 12.81
N CYS A 7 -25.14 -12.41 12.40
CA CYS A 7 -24.47 -13.68 12.07
C CYS A 7 -23.58 -13.56 10.82
N PHE A 8 -23.98 -12.77 9.81
CA PHE A 8 -23.20 -12.58 8.58
C PHE A 8 -21.91 -11.79 8.82
N THR A 9 -21.93 -10.77 9.68
CA THR A 9 -20.72 -9.97 9.96
C THR A 9 -19.70 -10.76 10.78
N VAL A 10 -20.15 -11.53 11.77
CA VAL A 10 -19.26 -12.34 12.61
C VAL A 10 -18.61 -13.47 11.82
N THR A 11 -19.37 -14.18 10.98
CA THR A 11 -18.82 -15.24 10.11
C THR A 11 -17.87 -14.68 9.06
N TYR A 12 -18.16 -13.52 8.47
CA TYR A 12 -17.25 -12.83 7.55
C TYR A 12 -15.93 -12.43 8.22
N VAL A 13 -16.00 -11.84 9.43
CA VAL A 13 -14.82 -11.44 10.20
C VAL A 13 -13.98 -12.66 10.61
N ILE A 14 -14.60 -13.76 11.03
CA ILE A 14 -13.88 -14.99 11.39
C ILE A 14 -13.23 -15.62 10.15
N TYR A 15 -13.96 -15.75 9.04
CA TYR A 15 -13.41 -16.25 7.78
C TYR A 15 -12.23 -15.40 7.30
N TYR A 16 -12.35 -14.08 7.40
CA TYR A 16 -11.29 -13.15 7.04
C TYR A 16 -10.05 -13.36 7.92
N ASN A 17 -10.20 -13.38 9.24
CA ASN A 17 -9.08 -13.56 10.18
C ASN A 17 -8.39 -14.93 10.03
N LEU A 18 -9.14 -16.01 9.84
CA LEU A 18 -8.59 -17.36 9.69
C LEU A 18 -7.78 -17.53 8.40
N ASN A 19 -8.24 -16.93 7.29
CA ASN A 19 -7.50 -16.99 6.03
C ASN A 19 -6.32 -16.01 6.01
N TYR A 20 -6.49 -14.82 6.60
CA TYR A 20 -5.44 -13.80 6.66
C TYR A 20 -4.27 -14.23 7.56
N GLY A 21 -4.56 -14.82 8.73
CA GLY A 21 -3.55 -15.33 9.64
C GLY A 21 -2.66 -16.39 8.98
N LYS A 22 -3.25 -17.28 8.18
CA LYS A 22 -2.51 -18.28 7.41
C LYS A 22 -1.67 -17.67 6.29
N TRP A 23 -2.17 -16.65 5.59
CA TRP A 23 -1.41 -15.97 4.53
C TRP A 23 -0.19 -15.22 5.09
N SER A 24 -0.34 -14.49 6.21
CA SER A 24 0.73 -13.72 6.84
C SER A 24 1.87 -14.62 7.35
N VAL A 25 1.52 -15.74 7.99
CA VAL A 25 2.50 -16.71 8.52
C VAL A 25 3.29 -17.41 7.42
N ASN A 26 2.69 -17.63 6.25
CA ASN A 26 3.33 -18.30 5.12
C ASN A 26 4.20 -17.35 4.26
N ASN A 27 4.05 -16.04 4.41
CA ASN A 27 4.80 -15.00 3.68
C ASN A 27 5.83 -14.28 4.57
N LYS A 28 6.57 -15.03 5.40
CA LYS A 28 7.65 -14.43 6.20
C LYS A 28 8.61 -13.66 5.30
N PRO A 29 8.93 -12.38 5.59
CA PRO A 29 9.80 -11.59 4.75
C PRO A 29 11.18 -12.25 4.70
N LYS A 30 11.61 -12.64 3.50
CA LYS A 30 12.98 -13.06 3.23
C LYS A 30 13.91 -11.86 3.54
N PRO A 31 15.08 -12.07 4.17
CA PRO A 31 16.00 -10.98 4.48
C PRO A 31 16.31 -10.16 3.22
N LEU A 32 16.31 -8.84 3.39
CA LEU A 32 16.51 -7.85 2.33
C LEU A 32 17.82 -8.15 1.59
N SER A 33 17.74 -8.62 0.34
CA SER A 33 18.93 -8.69 -0.50
C SER A 33 19.30 -7.26 -0.92
N THR A 34 20.57 -6.90 -0.68
CA THR A 34 21.11 -5.54 -0.65
C THR A 34 21.17 -4.81 -1.99
N LYS A 35 20.63 -5.37 -3.07
CA LYS A 35 20.87 -4.86 -4.42
C LYS A 35 19.74 -3.94 -4.88
N LEU A 36 19.68 -2.72 -4.33
CA LEU A 36 18.78 -1.65 -4.80
C LEU A 36 19.13 -1.27 -6.26
N THR A 37 18.13 -1.06 -7.11
CA THR A 37 18.38 -0.48 -8.43
C THR A 37 18.68 1.01 -8.28
N PRO A 38 19.48 1.61 -9.19
CA PRO A 38 19.68 3.06 -9.20
C PRO A 38 18.37 3.85 -9.28
N GLN A 39 17.36 3.31 -9.97
CA GLN A 39 16.04 3.92 -10.12
C GLN A 39 15.31 4.02 -8.77
N VAL A 40 15.32 2.94 -7.98
CA VAL A 40 14.68 2.92 -6.65
C VAL A 40 15.38 3.88 -5.70
N LYS A 41 16.72 3.89 -5.74
CA LYS A 41 17.51 4.82 -4.94
C LYS A 41 17.20 6.28 -5.29
N ALA A 42 17.17 6.61 -6.58
CA ALA A 42 16.86 7.96 -7.03
C ALA A 42 15.43 8.38 -6.64
N LEU A 43 14.44 7.50 -6.86
CA LEU A 43 13.05 7.79 -6.48
C LEU A 43 12.91 7.99 -4.97
N TYR A 44 13.53 7.13 -4.16
CA TYR A 44 13.57 7.28 -2.71
C TYR A 44 14.16 8.65 -2.29
N GLN A 45 15.29 9.04 -2.90
CA GLN A 45 15.94 10.32 -2.60
C GLN A 45 15.06 11.51 -2.96
N GLU A 46 14.37 11.50 -4.10
CA GLU A 46 13.44 12.55 -4.49
C GLU A 46 12.26 12.67 -3.52
N LEU A 47 11.66 11.54 -3.13
CA LEU A 47 10.55 11.53 -2.17
C LEU A 47 10.98 12.05 -0.80
N SER A 48 12.16 11.64 -0.32
CA SER A 48 12.73 12.15 0.93
C SER A 48 13.08 13.65 0.84
N ALA A 49 13.61 14.11 -0.29
CA ALA A 49 13.91 15.52 -0.51
C ALA A 49 12.64 16.39 -0.56
N ALA A 50 11.52 15.81 -0.98
CA ALA A 50 10.20 16.43 -0.92
C ALA A 50 9.57 16.44 0.50
N GLY A 51 10.29 15.95 1.52
CA GLY A 51 9.84 15.94 2.92
C GLY A 51 9.02 14.71 3.32
N MET A 52 8.84 13.72 2.44
CA MET A 52 8.07 12.52 2.75
C MET A 52 8.89 11.53 3.58
N GLN A 53 8.26 10.94 4.59
CA GLN A 53 8.86 9.90 5.44
C GLN A 53 8.86 8.52 4.73
N ALA A 54 9.50 8.47 3.57
CA ALA A 54 9.64 7.25 2.78
C ALA A 54 10.53 6.22 3.50
N LYS A 55 10.18 4.94 3.37
CA LYS A 55 10.96 3.80 3.89
C LYS A 55 11.20 2.78 2.79
N LEU A 56 12.38 2.17 2.76
CA LEU A 56 12.69 1.05 1.88
C LEU A 56 12.38 -0.26 2.61
N GLU A 57 11.34 -0.98 2.17
CA GLU A 57 10.78 -2.09 2.96
C GLU A 57 11.14 -3.49 2.47
N LYS A 58 11.26 -3.71 1.15
CA LYS A 58 11.39 -5.09 0.63
C LYS A 58 12.08 -5.15 -0.72
N TYR A 59 13.02 -6.08 -0.86
CA TYR A 59 13.48 -6.64 -2.13
C TYR A 59 13.15 -8.13 -2.14
N ILE A 60 12.19 -8.55 -2.98
CA ILE A 60 11.86 -9.97 -3.15
C ILE A 60 12.67 -10.51 -4.32
N SER A 61 13.70 -11.32 -4.04
CA SER A 61 14.65 -11.80 -5.05
C SER A 61 14.04 -12.69 -6.15
N GLN A 62 12.85 -13.25 -5.93
CA GLN A 62 12.12 -14.07 -6.92
C GLN A 62 11.24 -13.23 -7.85
N GLU A 63 10.77 -12.06 -7.40
CA GLU A 63 9.86 -11.20 -8.18
C GLU A 63 10.56 -9.91 -8.67
N HIS A 64 11.81 -9.65 -8.25
CA HIS A 64 12.54 -8.41 -8.51
C HIS A 64 11.76 -7.13 -8.13
N ILE A 65 10.83 -7.24 -7.17
CA ILE A 65 10.03 -6.11 -6.70
C ILE A 65 10.77 -5.41 -5.56
N MET A 66 11.02 -4.12 -5.75
CA MET A 66 11.49 -3.21 -4.72
C MET A 66 10.36 -2.33 -4.22
N THR A 67 10.26 -2.12 -2.92
CA THR A 67 9.15 -1.36 -2.34
C THR A 67 9.62 -0.13 -1.56
N ILE A 68 8.99 1.00 -1.84
CA ILE A 68 9.08 2.23 -1.06
C ILE A 68 7.73 2.41 -0.37
N SER A 69 7.68 2.40 0.96
CA SER A 69 6.47 2.73 1.69
C SER A 69 6.49 4.17 2.17
N ILE A 70 5.31 4.77 2.27
CA ILE A 70 5.10 6.11 2.79
C ILE A 70 3.91 6.01 3.76
N PRO A 71 4.15 5.53 5.00
CA PRO A 71 3.09 5.11 5.91
C PRO A 71 2.13 6.24 6.31
N GLU A 72 2.64 7.47 6.45
CA GLU A 72 1.83 8.64 6.82
C GLU A 72 0.74 8.94 5.78
N HIS A 73 1.04 8.69 4.51
CA HIS A 73 0.09 8.84 3.41
C HIS A 73 -0.57 7.51 3.02
N LYS A 74 -0.32 6.41 3.75
CA LYS A 74 -0.79 5.05 3.42
C LYS A 74 -0.53 4.66 1.95
N VAL A 75 0.61 5.05 1.41
CA VAL A 75 1.01 4.72 0.03
C VAL A 75 2.17 3.73 0.04
N THR A 76 2.13 2.75 -0.86
CA THR A 76 3.23 1.85 -1.15
C THR A 76 3.56 1.91 -2.64
N ILE A 77 4.82 2.09 -3.00
CA ILE A 77 5.29 2.11 -4.38
C ILE A 77 6.08 0.83 -4.61
N GLU A 78 5.56 -0.05 -5.45
CA GLU A 78 6.21 -1.26 -5.92
C GLU A 78 6.88 -0.99 -7.27
N ILE A 79 8.20 -1.21 -7.35
CA ILE A 79 9.01 -1.00 -8.54
C ILE A 79 9.38 -2.36 -9.09
N ASP A 80 8.77 -2.71 -10.22
CA ASP A 80 8.86 -4.04 -10.82
C ASP A 80 10.08 -4.13 -11.76
N GLY A 81 11.04 -4.99 -11.42
CA GLY A 81 12.27 -5.17 -12.17
C GLY A 81 12.15 -6.02 -13.45
N LYS A 82 11.18 -6.96 -13.52
CA LYS A 82 10.90 -7.83 -14.68
C LYS A 82 9.67 -8.69 -14.38
N LYS A 83 8.52 -8.31 -14.93
CA LYS A 83 7.30 -9.11 -14.84
C LYS A 83 7.36 -10.31 -15.79
N ASN A 84 7.31 -11.53 -15.27
CA ASN A 84 6.95 -12.68 -16.09
C ASN A 84 5.45 -12.61 -16.38
N ILE A 85 5.08 -12.39 -17.65
CA ILE A 85 3.71 -12.11 -18.12
C ILE A 85 2.70 -13.21 -17.75
N ASN A 86 3.14 -14.42 -17.36
CA ASN A 86 2.26 -15.58 -17.33
C ASN A 86 1.83 -16.10 -15.94
N ASN A 87 2.43 -15.69 -14.81
CA ASN A 87 2.19 -16.41 -13.53
C ASN A 87 1.68 -15.61 -12.32
N ASP A 88 1.56 -14.27 -12.36
CA ASP A 88 1.37 -13.49 -11.12
C ASP A 88 0.10 -12.60 -11.05
N PHE A 89 -0.86 -12.72 -11.97
CA PHE A 89 -2.04 -11.85 -11.94
C PHE A 89 -2.91 -12.02 -10.69
N LEU A 90 -3.10 -13.26 -10.22
CA LEU A 90 -3.89 -13.51 -9.01
C LEU A 90 -3.16 -13.00 -7.75
N SER A 91 -1.84 -13.17 -7.69
CA SER A 91 -1.02 -12.64 -6.60
C SER A 91 -1.09 -11.11 -6.55
N ASP A 92 -0.98 -10.44 -7.70
CA ASP A 92 -1.12 -8.98 -7.81
C ASP A 92 -2.50 -8.49 -7.34
N LEU A 93 -3.56 -9.19 -7.75
CA LEU A 93 -4.93 -8.87 -7.33
C LEU A 93 -5.10 -9.07 -5.82
N GLN A 94 -4.62 -10.19 -5.27
CA GLN A 94 -4.66 -10.44 -3.83
C GLN A 94 -3.90 -9.38 -3.05
N ARG A 95 -2.69 -9.03 -3.47
CA ARG A 95 -1.90 -7.96 -2.84
C ARG A 95 -2.63 -6.63 -2.90
N THR A 96 -3.21 -6.29 -4.05
CA THR A 96 -4.01 -5.06 -4.22
C THR A 96 -5.21 -5.05 -3.28
N HIS A 97 -5.97 -6.14 -3.23
CA HIS A 97 -7.10 -6.29 -2.33
C HIS A 97 -6.68 -6.08 -0.87
N TYR A 98 -5.63 -6.77 -0.40
CA TYR A 98 -5.18 -6.64 0.98
C TYR A 98 -4.65 -5.24 1.31
N SER A 99 -3.94 -4.58 0.39
CA SER A 99 -3.55 -3.17 0.57
C SER A 99 -4.78 -2.28 0.74
N LEU A 100 -5.77 -2.40 -0.15
CA LEU A 100 -6.99 -1.58 -0.10
C LEU A 100 -7.79 -1.80 1.19
N VAL A 101 -7.96 -3.05 1.64
CA VAL A 101 -8.67 -3.36 2.89
C VAL A 101 -7.96 -2.72 4.09
N ASN A 102 -6.63 -2.68 4.09
CA ASN A 102 -5.84 -2.04 5.14
C ASN A 102 -5.80 -0.50 5.00
N GLY A 103 -6.49 0.06 4.01
CA GLY A 103 -6.51 1.49 3.72
C GLY A 103 -5.24 2.01 3.05
N TYR A 104 -4.44 1.11 2.47
CA TYR A 104 -3.23 1.43 1.71
C TYR A 104 -3.50 1.47 0.21
N TYR A 105 -2.85 2.40 -0.46
CA TYR A 105 -2.84 2.51 -1.91
C TYR A 105 -1.49 2.06 -2.47
N THR A 106 -1.51 1.07 -3.36
CA THR A 106 -0.29 0.50 -3.94
C THR A 106 -0.11 0.94 -5.39
N ILE A 107 0.96 1.66 -5.67
CA ILE A 107 1.36 2.10 -7.01
C ILE A 107 2.37 1.11 -7.56
N ARG A 108 2.10 0.49 -8.71
CA ARG A 108 3.03 -0.43 -9.39
C ARG A 108 3.63 0.23 -10.61
N ILE A 109 4.95 0.36 -10.63
CA ILE A 109 5.67 1.06 -11.70
C ILE A 109 6.79 0.17 -12.24
N PRO A 110 6.82 -0.11 -13.55
CA PRO A 110 7.94 -0.83 -14.14
C PRO A 110 9.25 -0.05 -13.97
N ASN A 111 10.32 -0.74 -13.59
CA ASN A 111 11.65 -0.15 -13.45
C ASN A 111 12.13 0.48 -14.78
N SER A 112 11.74 -0.11 -15.92
CA SER A 112 12.00 0.44 -17.26
C SER A 112 11.34 1.80 -17.47
N TYR A 113 10.14 2.02 -16.94
CA TYR A 113 9.43 3.30 -17.04
C TYR A 113 10.10 4.37 -16.19
N ILE A 114 10.51 4.04 -14.96
CA ILE A 114 11.26 4.96 -14.09
C ILE A 114 12.57 5.37 -14.76
N LYS A 115 13.25 4.43 -15.45
CA LYS A 115 14.49 4.72 -16.16
C LYS A 115 14.30 5.73 -17.30
N SER A 116 13.22 5.66 -18.07
CA SER A 116 13.00 6.51 -19.25
C SER A 116 12.18 7.76 -18.99
N ASN A 117 11.38 7.80 -17.92
CA ASN A 117 10.40 8.85 -17.64
C ASN A 117 10.44 9.29 -16.17
N PHE A 118 11.65 9.39 -15.60
CA PHE A 118 11.83 9.68 -14.17
C PHE A 118 11.08 10.93 -13.68
N PRO A 119 11.19 12.12 -14.33
CA PRO A 119 10.49 13.31 -13.86
C PRO A 119 8.96 13.16 -13.89
N GLN A 120 8.43 12.52 -14.92
CA GLN A 120 6.99 12.27 -15.05
C GLN A 120 6.51 11.28 -13.98
N ALA A 121 7.28 10.23 -13.71
CA ALA A 121 6.97 9.27 -12.66
C ALA A 121 6.90 9.95 -11.29
N VAL A 122 7.92 10.74 -10.92
CA VAL A 122 7.94 11.50 -9.67
C VAL A 122 6.74 12.44 -9.57
N ASN A 123 6.45 13.21 -10.62
CA ASN A 123 5.31 14.13 -10.64
C ASN A 123 3.96 13.42 -10.40
N TYR A 124 3.70 12.32 -11.09
CA TYR A 124 2.44 11.59 -10.89
C TYR A 124 2.37 10.89 -9.54
N ILE A 125 3.48 10.35 -9.04
CA ILE A 125 3.55 9.78 -7.68
C ILE A 125 3.18 10.85 -6.65
N ASN A 126 3.78 12.04 -6.74
CA ASN A 126 3.48 13.15 -5.83
C ASN A 126 1.99 13.52 -5.90
N ARG A 127 1.40 13.62 -7.10
CA ARG A 127 -0.03 13.90 -7.26
C ARG A 127 -0.92 12.84 -6.63
N ILE A 128 -0.56 11.56 -6.75
CA ILE A 128 -1.30 10.46 -6.11
C ILE A 128 -1.21 10.57 -4.59
N ILE A 129 -0.01 10.83 -4.06
CA ILE A 129 0.22 10.99 -2.62
C ILE A 129 -0.61 12.16 -2.07
N THR A 130 -0.51 13.34 -2.68
CA THR A 130 -1.29 14.53 -2.27
C THR A 130 -2.79 14.29 -2.36
N TYR A 131 -3.27 13.57 -3.39
CA TYR A 131 -4.68 13.23 -3.48
C TYR A 131 -5.12 12.31 -2.34
N ASN A 132 -4.31 11.30 -2.01
CA ASN A 132 -4.62 10.37 -0.93
C ASN A 132 -4.55 11.03 0.45
N GLU A 133 -3.63 11.97 0.65
CA GLU A 133 -3.54 12.79 1.86
C GLU A 133 -4.83 13.56 2.11
N LYS A 134 -5.35 14.28 1.11
CA LYS A 134 -6.63 15.00 1.21
C LYS A 134 -7.79 14.08 1.57
N ALA A 135 -7.87 12.90 0.94
CA ALA A 135 -8.91 11.93 1.25
C ALA A 135 -8.81 11.40 2.69
N ILE A 136 -7.60 11.28 3.23
CA ILE A 136 -7.37 10.91 4.64
C ILE A 136 -7.79 12.05 5.57
N GLU A 137 -7.42 13.29 5.25
CA GLU A 137 -7.80 14.48 6.03
C GLU A 137 -9.31 14.67 6.10
N GLU A 138 -10.01 14.60 4.97
CA GLU A 138 -11.47 14.69 4.89
C GLU A 138 -12.16 13.62 5.74
N LYS A 139 -11.65 12.38 5.68
CA LYS A 139 -12.15 11.27 6.50
C LYS A 139 -11.93 11.52 8.00
N ASN A 140 -10.76 12.02 8.38
CA ASN A 140 -10.43 12.31 9.77
C ASN A 140 -11.25 13.47 10.33
N ALA A 141 -11.47 14.53 9.54
CA ALA A 141 -12.33 15.65 9.91
C ALA A 141 -13.76 15.18 10.19
N HIS A 142 -14.31 14.35 9.29
CA HIS A 142 -15.63 13.76 9.49
C HIS A 142 -15.71 12.90 10.76
N LEU A 143 -14.70 12.08 11.07
CA LEU A 143 -14.69 11.29 12.31
C LEU A 143 -14.66 12.15 13.57
N LEU A 144 -13.92 13.26 13.54
CA LEU A 144 -13.84 14.21 14.65
C LEU A 144 -15.19 14.88 14.91
N ASP A 145 -15.87 15.34 13.85
CA ASP A 145 -17.21 15.94 13.96
C ASP A 145 -18.21 14.98 14.61
N TYR A 146 -18.19 13.71 14.20
CA TYR A 146 -19.05 12.68 14.81
C TYR A 146 -18.74 12.44 16.29
N SER A 147 -17.46 12.40 16.68
CA SER A 147 -17.10 12.24 18.10
C SER A 147 -17.59 13.41 18.96
N LEU A 148 -17.47 14.65 18.46
CA LEU A 148 -17.94 15.84 19.17
C LEU A 148 -19.46 15.87 19.30
N LEU A 149 -20.20 15.39 18.29
CA LEU A 149 -21.65 15.27 18.36
C LEU A 149 -22.08 14.24 19.41
N LEU A 150 -21.39 13.11 19.52
CA LEU A 150 -21.67 12.08 20.52
C LEU A 150 -21.40 12.58 21.95
N GLU A 151 -20.29 13.30 22.18
CA GLU A 151 -19.99 13.90 23.48
C GLU A 151 -21.01 14.96 23.91
N ARG A 152 -21.57 15.72 22.97
CA ARG A 152 -22.64 16.70 23.26
C ARG A 152 -24.00 16.07 23.51
N ALA A 153 -24.21 14.84 23.05
CA ALA A 153 -25.46 14.11 23.20
C ALA A 153 -25.50 13.22 24.46
N SER A 154 -24.36 13.01 25.11
CA SER A 154 -24.19 12.29 26.39
C SER A 154 -24.22 13.23 27.59
#